data_AF-A0A948TT37-F1
#
_entry.id   AF-A0A948TT37-F1
#
_cell.length_a   1.000
_cell.length_b   1.000
_cell.length_c   1.000
_cell.angle_alpha   90.00
_cell.angle_beta   90.00
_cell.angle_gamma   90.00
#
_symmetry.space_group_name_H-M   'P 1'
#
loop_
_entity.id
_entity.type
_entity.pdbx_description
1 polymer ?
#
loop_
_entity_poly.entity_id
_entity_poly.type
_entity_poly.pdbx_seq_one_letter_code
_entity_poly.pdbx_strand_id
1 'polypeptide(L)'
;MKKLFRGFGALLTRMGQEVVVLERDEIEAILFHRGSMLLLDRVILGNDTAQGQLTITPELCEGHEPTPGNPVFRGVDIVEMAFQLLGILMAKIPGLADSLENKALAAREIAGAKFTGFVVPGDVLCLETQTDVEVDEAAGFARFESSKMTATVNGKRKAVVLSVSIAGFSPSLLQKKSQEVSES
;
A
#
# COMPACT_ATOMS: atom_id res chain seq x y z
N MET A 1 -24.42 -4.42 -12.72
CA MET A 1 -22.94 -4.47 -12.66
C MET A 1 -22.25 -3.09 -12.70
N LYS A 2 -22.93 -1.97 -12.99
CA LYS A 2 -22.38 -0.59 -12.89
C LYS A 2 -22.47 0.06 -11.47
N LYS A 3 -22.77 -0.69 -10.42
CA LYS A 3 -23.28 -0.12 -9.16
C LYS A 3 -22.27 -0.05 -8.00
N LEU A 4 -21.16 -0.80 -8.03
CA LEU A 4 -20.26 -0.84 -6.87
C LEU A 4 -19.26 0.33 -6.82
N PHE A 5 -18.94 0.95 -7.97
CA PHE A 5 -17.94 2.02 -8.07
C PHE A 5 -18.51 3.43 -8.22
N ARG A 6 -19.83 3.62 -8.03
CA ARG A 6 -20.42 4.96 -8.11
C ARG A 6 -20.27 5.79 -6.83
N GLY A 7 -19.40 5.37 -5.89
CA GLY A 7 -19.28 6.00 -4.58
C GLY A 7 -17.92 5.91 -3.87
N PHE A 8 -16.89 5.35 -4.50
CA PHE A 8 -15.51 5.33 -3.96
C PHE A 8 -14.59 5.99 -4.98
N GLY A 9 -14.31 7.27 -4.79
CA GLY A 9 -13.37 8.07 -5.55
C GLY A 9 -14.02 9.08 -6.49
N ALA A 10 -13.43 10.27 -6.56
CA ALA A 10 -13.76 11.24 -7.59
C ALA A 10 -13.17 10.77 -8.93
N LEU A 11 -14.03 10.52 -9.92
CA LEU A 11 -13.59 10.32 -11.31
C LEU A 11 -13.18 11.69 -11.88
N LEU A 12 -11.90 11.85 -12.19
CA LEU A 12 -11.37 13.05 -12.81
C LEU A 12 -10.83 12.74 -14.20
N THR A 13 -10.95 13.70 -15.12
CA THR A 13 -10.32 13.62 -16.44
C THR A 13 -9.05 14.44 -16.44
N ARG A 14 -7.90 13.80 -16.67
CA ARG A 14 -6.61 14.48 -16.85
C ARG A 14 -6.06 14.10 -18.23
N MET A 15 -5.88 15.09 -19.10
CA MET A 15 -5.34 14.89 -20.47
C MET A 15 -6.06 13.78 -21.27
N GLY A 16 -7.38 13.63 -21.09
CA GLY A 16 -8.18 12.63 -21.80
C GLY A 16 -8.16 11.21 -21.20
N GLN A 17 -7.48 11.00 -20.07
CA GLN A 17 -7.50 9.74 -19.34
C GLN A 17 -8.40 9.84 -18.10
N GLU A 18 -9.18 8.78 -17.86
CA GLU A 18 -9.94 8.61 -16.62
C GLU A 18 -8.97 8.24 -15.49
N VAL A 19 -9.06 9.00 -14.40
CA VAL A 19 -8.26 8.78 -13.20
C VAL A 19 -9.20 8.65 -12.01
N VAL A 20 -9.00 7.63 -11.19
CA VAL A 20 -9.69 7.48 -9.91
C VAL A 20 -8.78 8.05 -8.83
N VAL A 21 -9.30 9.01 -8.07
CA VAL A 21 -8.60 9.56 -6.89
C VAL A 21 -9.30 9.05 -5.65
N LEU A 22 -8.51 8.49 -4.74
CA LEU A 22 -8.93 8.05 -3.42
C LEU A 22 -8.28 8.94 -2.37
N GLU A 23 -9.09 9.52 -1.51
CA GLU A 23 -8.64 10.23 -0.31
C GLU A 23 -8.68 9.28 0.91
N ARG A 24 -8.10 9.71 2.03
CA ARG A 24 -7.86 8.88 3.21
C ARG A 24 -9.05 8.05 3.69
N ASP A 25 -10.24 8.64 3.76
CA ASP A 25 -11.45 7.93 4.22
C ASP A 25 -11.84 6.76 3.29
N GLU A 26 -11.61 6.92 2.00
CA GLU A 26 -11.89 5.90 0.97
C GLU A 26 -10.82 4.80 1.02
N ILE A 27 -9.59 5.17 1.34
CA ILE A 27 -8.49 4.23 1.57
C ILE A 27 -8.76 3.39 2.84
N GLU A 28 -9.24 4.00 3.92
CA GLU A 28 -9.60 3.31 5.17
C GLU A 28 -10.77 2.33 5.00
N ALA A 29 -11.64 2.56 4.01
CA ALA A 29 -12.69 1.61 3.67
C ALA A 29 -12.17 0.37 2.93
N ILE A 30 -11.00 0.46 2.29
CA ILE A 30 -10.37 -0.64 1.53
C ILE A 30 -9.36 -1.39 2.40
N LEU A 31 -8.51 -0.65 3.12
CA LEU A 31 -7.43 -1.20 3.96
C LEU A 31 -7.84 -1.25 5.43
N PHE A 32 -7.32 -2.22 6.18
CA PHE A 32 -7.55 -2.31 7.63
C PHE A 32 -6.57 -1.46 8.47
N HIS A 33 -5.55 -0.87 7.85
CA HIS A 33 -4.53 -0.05 8.51
C HIS A 33 -5.13 1.25 9.06
N ARG A 34 -4.68 1.68 10.25
CA ARG A 34 -5.18 2.87 10.94
C ARG A 34 -4.05 3.63 11.63
N GLY A 35 -4.31 4.88 11.99
CA GLY A 35 -3.37 5.71 12.75
C GLY A 35 -2.02 5.86 12.03
N SER A 36 -0.92 5.73 12.78
CA SER A 36 0.45 5.78 12.25
C SER A 36 0.86 4.56 11.42
N MET A 37 -0.03 3.57 11.25
CA MET A 37 0.20 2.41 10.38
C MET A 37 -0.50 2.53 9.02
N LEU A 38 -1.35 3.53 8.81
CA LEU A 38 -1.87 3.84 7.48
C LEU A 38 -0.92 4.81 6.78
N LEU A 39 -0.21 4.32 5.78
CA LEU A 39 0.91 5.02 5.12
C LEU A 39 0.53 5.56 3.74
N LEU A 40 -0.75 5.85 3.53
CA LEU A 40 -1.30 6.45 2.31
C LEU A 40 -2.37 7.48 2.71
N ASP A 41 -2.09 8.76 2.43
CA ASP A 41 -3.07 9.83 2.58
C ASP A 41 -3.96 9.94 1.33
N ARG A 42 -3.36 9.66 0.18
CA ARG A 42 -3.99 9.84 -1.13
C ARG A 42 -3.46 8.83 -2.14
N VAL A 43 -4.35 8.30 -2.96
CA VAL A 43 -4.00 7.41 -4.07
C VAL A 43 -4.61 7.90 -5.37
N ILE A 44 -3.80 7.90 -6.42
CA ILE A 44 -4.20 8.26 -7.78
C ILE A 44 -4.00 7.03 -8.66
N LEU A 45 -5.08 6.57 -9.27
CA LEU A 45 -5.12 5.37 -10.10
C LEU A 45 -5.44 5.78 -11.53
N GLY A 46 -4.44 5.74 -12.40
CA GLY A 46 -4.61 5.86 -13.85
C GLY A 46 -4.97 4.52 -14.49
N ASN A 47 -4.94 4.50 -15.82
CA ASN A 47 -5.15 3.27 -16.59
C ASN A 47 -4.03 2.25 -16.35
N ASP A 48 -2.78 2.70 -16.46
CA ASP A 48 -1.59 1.83 -16.41
C ASP A 48 -0.64 2.23 -15.25
N THR A 49 -1.01 3.21 -14.44
CA THR A 49 -0.17 3.74 -13.36
C THR A 49 -0.93 3.89 -12.07
N ALA A 50 -0.21 3.77 -10.95
CA ALA A 50 -0.72 4.08 -9.63
C ALA A 50 0.30 4.89 -8.84
N GLN A 51 -0.19 5.88 -8.11
CA GLN A 51 0.61 6.73 -7.24
C GLN A 51 -0.01 6.78 -5.85
N GLY A 52 0.80 6.49 -4.83
CA GLY A 52 0.46 6.72 -3.42
C GLY A 52 1.23 7.91 -2.87
N GLN A 53 0.57 8.75 -2.07
CA GLN A 53 1.18 9.89 -1.40
C GLN A 53 1.03 9.78 0.11
N LEU A 54 2.08 10.18 0.83
CA LEU A 54 2.09 10.27 2.28
C LEU A 54 2.81 11.55 2.71
N THR A 55 2.15 12.34 3.55
CA THR A 55 2.77 13.46 4.24
C THR A 55 3.48 12.94 5.48
N ILE A 56 4.78 13.15 5.57
CA ILE A 56 5.58 12.64 6.68
C ILE A 56 5.43 13.58 7.86
N THR A 57 4.83 13.10 8.94
CA THR A 57 4.63 13.86 10.18
C THR A 57 5.64 13.44 11.24
N PRO A 58 5.87 14.25 12.30
CA PRO A 58 6.72 13.85 13.42
C PRO A 58 6.27 12.53 14.08
N GLU A 59 4.96 12.29 14.17
CA GLU A 59 4.38 11.09 14.77
C GLU A 59 4.74 9.81 13.98
N LEU A 60 4.87 9.90 12.66
CA LEU A 60 5.32 8.78 11.82
C LEU A 60 6.81 8.45 12.02
N CYS A 61 7.58 9.36 12.60
CA CYS A 61 9.01 9.17 12.89
C CYS A 61 9.30 8.97 14.38
N GLU A 62 8.28 8.83 15.23
CA GLU A 62 8.44 8.66 16.66
C GLU A 62 9.31 7.43 16.98
N GLY A 63 10.31 7.62 17.85
CA GLY A 63 11.24 6.57 18.24
C GLY A 63 12.32 6.20 17.19
N HIS A 64 12.36 6.88 16.03
CA HIS A 64 13.37 6.64 15.00
C HIS A 64 14.20 7.91 14.73
N GLU A 65 15.10 8.20 15.66
CA GLU A 65 15.97 9.38 15.65
C GLU A 65 17.45 8.97 15.64
N PRO A 66 18.09 8.88 14.46
CA PRO A 66 19.50 8.48 14.36
C PRO A 66 20.48 9.51 14.91
N THR A 67 20.08 10.78 14.99
CA THR A 67 20.85 11.86 15.60
C THR A 67 19.93 12.77 16.41
N PRO A 68 20.35 13.23 17.62
CA PRO A 68 19.49 14.02 18.51
C PRO A 68 18.78 15.18 17.79
N GLY A 69 17.45 15.25 17.94
CA GLY A 69 16.58 16.25 17.32
C GLY A 69 16.34 16.10 15.82
N ASN A 70 16.73 14.99 15.20
CA ASN A 70 16.55 14.75 13.76
C ASN A 70 15.82 13.42 13.50
N PRO A 71 14.49 13.40 13.68
CA PRO A 71 13.69 12.21 13.40
C PRO A 71 13.66 11.88 11.90
N VAL A 72 13.67 10.60 11.58
CA VAL A 72 13.75 10.09 10.20
C VAL A 72 12.65 9.06 9.98
N PHE A 73 12.00 9.07 8.82
CA PHE A 73 11.03 8.05 8.44
C PHE A 73 11.75 6.73 8.13
N ARG A 74 11.26 5.61 8.68
CA ARG A 74 11.97 4.33 8.59
C ARG A 74 11.94 3.85 7.15
N GLY A 75 13.08 3.38 6.63
CA GLY A 75 13.15 2.86 5.26
C GLY A 75 12.17 1.69 5.03
N VAL A 76 11.97 0.85 6.04
CA VAL A 76 11.00 -0.26 6.00
C VAL A 76 9.55 0.20 5.86
N ASP A 77 9.20 1.40 6.32
CA ASP A 77 7.85 1.95 6.17
C ASP A 77 7.56 2.32 4.71
N ILE A 78 8.59 2.63 3.91
CA ILE A 78 8.43 2.82 2.45
C ILE A 78 8.04 1.50 1.78
N VAL A 79 8.55 0.37 2.29
CA VAL A 79 8.17 -0.96 1.79
C VAL A 79 6.76 -1.32 2.25
N GLU A 80 6.38 -0.96 3.48
CA GLU A 80 5.00 -1.12 3.95
C GLU A 80 4.01 -0.27 3.14
N MET A 81 4.36 0.97 2.83
CA MET A 81 3.58 1.82 1.90
C MET A 81 3.40 1.16 0.52
N ALA A 82 4.41 0.41 0.04
CA ALA A 82 4.31 -0.36 -1.20
C ALA A 82 3.32 -1.53 -1.09
N PHE A 83 3.32 -2.27 0.02
CA PHE A 83 2.31 -3.32 0.27
C PHE A 83 0.90 -2.74 0.33
N GLN A 84 0.72 -1.59 0.97
CA GLN A 84 -0.59 -0.92 1.06
C GLN A 84 -1.09 -0.45 -0.31
N LEU A 85 -0.22 0.12 -1.14
CA LEU A 85 -0.57 0.52 -2.50
C LEU A 85 -0.96 -0.69 -3.36
N LEU A 86 -0.24 -1.81 -3.22
CA LEU A 86 -0.60 -3.08 -3.87
C LEU A 86 -1.94 -3.63 -3.36
N GLY A 87 -2.24 -3.51 -2.07
CA GLY A 87 -3.54 -3.87 -1.50
C GLY A 87 -4.70 -3.11 -2.14
N ILE A 88 -4.52 -1.81 -2.40
CA ILE A 88 -5.52 -0.99 -3.10
C ILE A 88 -5.66 -1.42 -4.57
N LEU A 89 -4.56 -1.69 -5.26
CA LEU A 89 -4.59 -2.17 -6.64
C LEU A 89 -5.35 -3.49 -6.77
N MET A 90 -5.09 -4.43 -5.86
CA MET A 90 -5.75 -5.73 -5.82
C MET A 90 -7.26 -5.60 -5.60
N ALA A 91 -7.72 -4.68 -4.75
CA ALA A 91 -9.14 -4.44 -4.51
C ALA A 91 -9.92 -3.97 -5.76
N LYS A 92 -9.23 -3.52 -6.82
CA LYS A 92 -9.86 -3.10 -8.09
C LYS A 92 -10.05 -4.22 -9.10
N ILE A 93 -9.39 -5.36 -8.93
CA ILE A 93 -9.42 -6.43 -9.92
C ILE A 93 -10.81 -7.12 -9.86
N PRO A 94 -11.60 -7.08 -10.95
CA PRO A 94 -12.94 -7.66 -10.96
C PRO A 94 -12.95 -9.16 -10.66
N GLY A 95 -13.91 -9.63 -9.85
CA GLY A 95 -14.07 -11.04 -9.47
C GLY A 95 -13.10 -11.55 -8.40
N LEU A 96 -11.97 -10.87 -8.24
CA LEU A 96 -10.98 -11.19 -7.22
C LEU A 96 -11.33 -10.60 -5.85
N ALA A 97 -11.89 -9.40 -5.81
CA ALA A 97 -12.45 -8.84 -4.57
C ALA A 97 -13.50 -9.79 -3.96
N ASP A 98 -14.31 -10.43 -4.82
CA ASP A 98 -15.31 -11.41 -4.40
C ASP A 98 -14.66 -12.73 -3.93
N SER A 99 -13.57 -13.19 -4.58
CA SER A 99 -12.85 -14.41 -4.14
C SER A 99 -12.00 -14.22 -2.88
N LEU A 100 -11.79 -12.96 -2.50
CA LEU A 100 -11.18 -12.52 -1.25
C LEU A 100 -12.22 -12.08 -0.22
N GLU A 101 -13.52 -12.22 -0.50
CA GLU A 101 -14.58 -11.98 0.48
C GLU A 101 -14.32 -12.85 1.72
N ASN A 102 -14.16 -12.20 2.88
CA ASN A 102 -13.75 -12.83 4.14
C ASN A 102 -12.29 -13.33 4.23
N LYS A 103 -11.39 -12.93 3.33
CA LYS A 103 -9.94 -13.15 3.48
C LYS A 103 -9.25 -11.89 3.97
N ALA A 104 -8.28 -12.05 4.85
CA ALA A 104 -7.39 -10.97 5.25
C ALA A 104 -6.15 -10.98 4.33
N LEU A 105 -5.56 -9.80 4.09
CA LEU A 105 -4.36 -9.65 3.26
C LEU A 105 -3.12 -9.58 4.13
N ALA A 106 -2.08 -10.31 3.74
CA ALA A 106 -0.78 -10.25 4.39
C ALA A 106 0.33 -10.04 3.36
N ALA A 107 1.30 -9.23 3.73
CA ALA A 107 2.61 -9.18 3.07
C ALA A 107 3.25 -10.58 3.03
N ARG A 108 3.87 -10.94 1.92
CA ARG A 108 4.50 -12.24 1.70
C ARG A 108 5.96 -12.13 1.31
N GLU A 109 6.27 -11.37 0.27
CA GLU A 109 7.61 -11.31 -0.28
C GLU A 109 8.01 -9.89 -0.64
N ILE A 110 9.31 -9.63 -0.54
CA ILE A 110 9.97 -8.44 -1.06
C ILE A 110 11.19 -8.94 -1.84
N ALA A 111 11.22 -8.74 -3.16
CA ALA A 111 12.35 -9.20 -3.98
C ALA A 111 13.60 -8.29 -3.85
N GLY A 112 13.44 -7.12 -3.22
CA GLY A 112 14.54 -6.25 -2.84
C GLY A 112 14.11 -4.79 -2.71
N ALA A 113 14.87 -4.04 -1.91
CA ALA A 113 14.69 -2.60 -1.77
C ALA A 113 16.05 -1.91 -1.72
N LYS A 114 16.14 -0.73 -2.34
CA LYS A 114 17.31 0.14 -2.30
C LYS A 114 16.92 1.51 -1.77
N PHE A 115 17.49 1.89 -0.64
CA PHE A 115 17.31 3.21 -0.03
C PHE A 115 18.49 4.11 -0.41
N THR A 116 18.18 5.33 -0.83
CA THR A 116 19.15 6.26 -1.45
C THR A 116 19.16 7.65 -0.81
N GLY A 117 18.27 7.92 0.15
CA GLY A 117 18.30 9.16 0.92
C GLY A 117 17.26 9.16 2.04
N PHE A 118 17.48 10.03 3.03
CA PHE A 118 16.57 10.21 4.15
C PHE A 118 15.25 10.84 3.73
N VAL A 119 14.19 10.46 4.44
CA VAL A 119 12.85 11.05 4.38
C VAL A 119 12.56 11.55 5.79
N VAL A 120 12.08 12.78 5.93
CA VAL A 120 11.97 13.47 7.22
C VAL A 120 10.62 14.16 7.37
N PRO A 121 10.21 14.56 8.59
CA PRO A 121 8.97 15.31 8.78
C PRO A 121 8.88 16.56 7.88
N GLY A 122 7.72 16.76 7.28
CA GLY A 122 7.44 17.81 6.28
C GLY A 122 7.64 17.37 4.82
N ASP A 123 8.29 16.23 4.57
CA ASP A 123 8.36 15.67 3.22
C ASP A 123 6.97 15.17 2.76
N VAL A 124 6.69 15.32 1.47
CA VAL A 124 5.62 14.55 0.80
C VAL A 124 6.29 13.44 0.02
N LEU A 125 6.13 12.21 0.51
CA LEU A 125 6.66 11.00 -0.11
C LEU A 125 5.66 10.50 -1.15
N CYS A 126 6.10 10.42 -2.40
CA CYS A 126 5.32 9.90 -3.51
C CYS A 126 5.89 8.55 -3.96
N LEU A 127 5.07 7.51 -3.90
CA LEU A 127 5.38 6.18 -4.43
C LEU A 127 4.66 6.01 -5.78
N GLU A 128 5.38 5.64 -6.83
CA GLU A 128 4.81 5.40 -8.16
C GLU A 128 5.13 4.00 -8.65
N THR A 129 4.15 3.36 -9.28
CA THR A 129 4.27 2.06 -9.95
C THR A 129 3.42 2.02 -11.22
N GLN A 130 3.78 1.11 -12.11
CA GLN A 130 2.87 0.62 -13.15
C GLN A 130 1.82 -0.31 -12.50
N THR A 131 0.64 -0.44 -13.11
CA THR A 131 -0.48 -1.26 -12.59
C THR A 131 -0.48 -2.69 -13.13
N ASP A 132 0.59 -3.12 -13.79
CA ASP A 132 0.82 -4.53 -14.10
C ASP A 132 1.00 -5.29 -12.78
N VAL A 133 0.03 -6.16 -12.51
CA VAL A 133 0.03 -7.04 -11.35
C VAL A 133 -0.17 -8.46 -11.87
N GLU A 134 0.77 -9.34 -11.55
CA GLU A 134 0.62 -10.76 -11.83
C GLU A 134 -0.23 -11.41 -10.74
N VAL A 135 -1.20 -12.23 -11.17
CA VAL A 135 -2.10 -12.97 -10.27
C VAL A 135 -1.83 -14.46 -10.45
N ASP A 136 -1.35 -15.11 -9.40
CA ASP A 136 -1.26 -16.58 -9.33
C ASP A 136 -2.32 -17.09 -8.35
N GLU A 137 -3.30 -17.85 -8.87
CA GLU A 137 -4.43 -18.42 -8.10
C GLU A 137 -4.17 -19.87 -7.64
N ALA A 138 -2.92 -20.25 -7.35
CA ALA A 138 -2.60 -21.56 -6.82
C ALA A 138 -3.12 -21.78 -5.37
N ALA A 139 -3.73 -22.95 -5.13
CA ALA A 139 -4.06 -23.48 -3.80
C ALA A 139 -4.90 -22.57 -2.87
N GLY A 140 -5.80 -21.75 -3.43
CA GLY A 140 -6.72 -20.90 -2.65
C GLY A 140 -6.11 -19.59 -2.14
N PHE A 141 -4.88 -19.29 -2.54
CA PHE A 141 -4.18 -18.03 -2.33
C PHE A 141 -4.05 -17.33 -3.68
N ALA A 142 -4.44 -16.06 -3.75
CA ALA A 142 -4.06 -15.23 -4.88
C ALA A 142 -2.81 -14.46 -4.47
N ARG A 143 -1.69 -14.67 -5.17
CA ARG A 143 -0.45 -13.88 -5.03
C ARG A 143 -0.52 -12.72 -6.00
N PHE A 144 -0.30 -11.52 -5.50
CA PHE A 144 -0.20 -10.30 -6.28
C PHE A 144 1.23 -9.85 -6.23
N GLU A 145 1.86 -9.66 -7.37
CA GLU A 145 3.20 -9.09 -7.42
C GLU A 145 3.19 -7.76 -8.14
N SER A 146 3.74 -6.73 -7.50
CA SER A 146 3.87 -5.42 -8.13
C SER A 146 5.08 -5.38 -9.06
N SER A 147 4.95 -4.56 -10.10
CA SER A 147 6.11 -3.97 -10.76
C SER A 147 6.98 -3.13 -9.80
N LYS A 148 8.13 -2.67 -10.29
CA LYS A 148 9.08 -1.83 -9.54
C LYS A 148 8.41 -0.52 -9.10
N MET A 149 8.39 -0.29 -7.79
CA MET A 149 7.91 0.96 -7.21
C MET A 149 9.04 1.93 -6.91
N THR A 150 8.87 3.21 -7.28
CA THR A 150 9.86 4.26 -7.02
C THR A 150 9.32 5.28 -6.04
N ALA A 151 10.03 5.50 -4.94
CA ALA A 151 9.68 6.49 -3.93
C ALA A 151 10.49 7.77 -4.15
N THR A 152 9.82 8.92 -4.18
CA THR A 152 10.42 10.23 -4.42
C THR A 152 9.91 11.28 -3.44
N VAL A 153 10.73 12.30 -3.19
CA VAL A 153 10.34 13.54 -2.52
C VAL A 153 10.81 14.69 -3.39
N ASN A 154 9.92 15.60 -3.76
CA ASN A 154 10.22 16.73 -4.67
C ASN A 154 10.93 16.26 -5.96
N GLY A 155 10.48 15.13 -6.52
CA GLY A 155 11.05 14.49 -7.71
C GLY A 155 12.41 13.81 -7.51
N LYS A 156 13.03 13.91 -6.33
CA LYS A 156 14.30 13.23 -6.01
C LYS A 156 14.01 11.85 -5.46
N ARG A 157 14.62 10.82 -6.05
CA ARG A 157 14.48 9.43 -5.61
C ARG A 157 15.03 9.24 -4.20
N LYS A 158 14.23 8.58 -3.36
CA LYS A 158 14.56 8.19 -1.98
C LYS A 158 14.68 6.70 -1.85
N ALA A 159 13.83 5.92 -2.52
CA ALA A 159 13.94 4.47 -2.55
C ALA A 159 13.46 3.87 -3.87
N VAL A 160 13.83 2.62 -4.09
CA VAL A 160 13.26 1.72 -5.11
C VAL A 160 12.91 0.43 -4.40
N VAL A 161 11.68 -0.03 -4.57
CA VAL A 161 11.21 -1.36 -4.16
C VAL A 161 11.04 -2.18 -5.44
N LEU A 162 11.77 -3.28 -5.59
CA LEU A 162 11.85 -4.03 -6.85
C LEU A 162 10.54 -4.76 -7.16
N SER A 163 10.03 -5.50 -6.18
CA SER A 163 8.66 -6.01 -6.18
C SER A 163 8.27 -6.32 -4.74
N VAL A 164 6.96 -6.28 -4.50
CA VAL A 164 6.33 -6.77 -3.28
C VAL A 164 5.21 -7.72 -3.65
N SER A 165 4.95 -8.70 -2.78
CA SER A 165 3.77 -9.54 -2.94
C SER A 165 2.89 -9.65 -1.71
N ILE A 166 1.59 -9.62 -1.94
CA ILE A 166 0.56 -9.88 -0.91
C ILE A 166 -0.19 -11.16 -1.24
N ALA A 167 -0.70 -11.82 -0.21
CA ALA A 167 -1.61 -12.95 -0.39
C ALA A 167 -2.77 -12.91 0.60
N GLY A 168 -3.95 -13.28 0.11
CA GLY A 168 -5.16 -13.44 0.92
C GLY A 168 -5.12 -14.73 1.75
N PHE A 169 -5.50 -14.68 3.02
CA PHE A 169 -5.56 -15.85 3.92
C PHE A 169 -6.86 -15.87 4.73
N SER A 170 -7.23 -17.05 5.25
CA SER A 170 -8.42 -17.21 6.10
C SER A 170 -8.21 -16.56 7.48
N PRO A 171 -9.10 -15.66 7.96
CA PRO A 171 -9.01 -15.03 9.28
C PRO A 171 -8.97 -16.02 10.44
N SER A 172 -9.54 -17.22 10.27
CA SER A 172 -9.48 -18.29 11.27
C SER A 172 -8.05 -18.73 11.63
N LEU A 173 -7.09 -18.56 10.70
CA LEU A 173 -5.67 -18.84 10.97
C LEU A 173 -5.09 -17.88 12.01
N LEU A 174 -5.47 -16.60 11.99
CA LEU A 174 -5.03 -15.62 12.99
C LEU A 174 -5.68 -15.90 14.34
N GLN A 175 -6.98 -16.20 14.36
CA GLN A 175 -7.72 -16.49 15.60
C GLN A 175 -7.11 -17.67 16.36
N LYS A 176 -6.79 -18.76 15.65
CA LYS A 176 -6.13 -19.93 16.25
C LYS A 176 -4.78 -19.56 16.86
N LYS A 177 -3.97 -18.78 16.15
CA LYS A 177 -2.66 -18.34 16.64
C LYS A 177 -2.77 -17.43 17.87
N SER A 178 -3.79 -16.58 17.95
CA SER A 178 -4.05 -15.74 19.13
C SER A 178 -4.44 -16.57 20.36
N GLN A 179 -5.20 -17.65 20.17
CA GLN A 179 -5.58 -18.56 21.27
C GLN A 179 -4.37 -19.30 21.83
N GLU A 180 -3.47 -19.81 20.97
CA GLU A 180 -2.23 -20.49 21.38
C GLU A 180 -1.31 -19.60 22.24
N VAL A 181 -1.27 -18.28 21.99
CA VAL A 181 -0.47 -17.33 22.79
C VAL A 181 -1.11 -17.00 24.13
N SER A 182 -2.44 -17.03 24.24
CA SER A 182 -3.12 -16.77 25.52
C SER A 182 -3.04 -17.93 26.51
N GLU A 183 -2.67 -19.12 26.03
CA GLU A 183 -2.52 -20.35 26.82
C GLU A 183 -1.06 -20.61 27.27
N SER A 184 -0.11 -19.77 26.87
CA SER A 184 1.33 -19.86 27.19
C SER A 184 1.79 -18.78 28.17
#